data_AF-A0A174TMS4-F1
#
_entry.id   AF-A0A174TMS4-F1
#
_cell.length_a   1.000
_cell.length_b   1.000
_cell.length_c   1.000
_cell.angle_alpha   90.00
_cell.angle_beta   90.00
_cell.angle_gamma   90.00
#
_symmetry.space_group_name_H-M   'P 1'
#
loop_
_entity.id
_entity.type
_entity.pdbx_description
1 polymer ?
#
loop_
_entity_poly.entity_id
_entity_poly.type
_entity_poly.pdbx_seq_one_letter_code
_entity_poly.pdbx_strand_id
1 'polypeptide(L)'
;MKAFLGEPIGTFIVRTRTEAAARLLRYSDIPIADIAYRIGYSSPSSLSKVFRQFYGISPLEYRNNKNFVIMKPAIIRPELELKSEIKNVPARNVIYIRLSGDYKLNDYGGTWGRLW
;
A
#
# COMPACT_ATOMS: atom_id res chain seq x y z
N MET A 1 11.81 -17.37 6.32
CA MET A 1 10.69 -16.47 5.94
C MET A 1 9.36 -16.77 6.65
N LYS A 2 8.93 -18.03 6.80
CA LYS A 2 7.71 -18.36 7.60
C LYS A 2 7.77 -17.82 9.05
N ALA A 3 8.97 -17.81 9.64
CA ALA A 3 9.23 -17.25 10.97
C ALA A 3 9.09 -15.72 11.09
N PHE A 4 9.08 -14.98 9.98
CA PHE A 4 9.00 -13.50 9.98
C PHE A 4 7.58 -12.99 9.68
N LEU A 5 6.82 -13.71 8.84
CA LEU A 5 5.50 -13.29 8.36
C LEU A 5 4.34 -14.11 8.96
N GLY A 6 4.63 -15.22 9.66
CA GLY A 6 3.60 -16.11 10.20
C GLY A 6 2.82 -16.92 9.15
N GLU A 7 3.02 -16.65 7.86
CA GLU A 7 2.34 -17.32 6.74
C GLU A 7 3.33 -17.95 5.73
N PRO A 8 2.92 -19.00 5.00
CA PRO A 8 3.68 -19.51 3.85
C PRO A 8 3.84 -18.44 2.75
N ILE A 9 4.96 -18.48 2.02
CA ILE A 9 5.27 -17.50 0.96
C ILE A 9 4.20 -17.45 -0.14
N GLY A 10 3.66 -18.60 -0.54
CA GLY A 10 2.57 -18.66 -1.53
C GLY A 10 1.34 -17.89 -1.05
N THR A 11 0.96 -18.07 0.22
CA THR A 11 -0.17 -17.35 0.84
C THR A 11 0.09 -15.85 0.87
N PHE A 12 1.30 -15.43 1.25
CA PHE A 12 1.70 -14.01 1.24
C PHE A 12 1.56 -13.37 -0.15
N ILE A 13 2.04 -14.06 -1.21
CA ILE A 13 1.94 -13.58 -2.59
C ILE A 13 0.47 -13.44 -3.00
N VAL A 14 -0.35 -14.47 -2.73
CA VAL A 14 -1.78 -14.46 -3.07
C VAL A 14 -2.50 -13.34 -2.33
N ARG A 15 -2.27 -13.20 -1.02
CA ARG A 15 -2.85 -12.12 -0.20
C ARG A 15 -2.48 -10.74 -0.75
N THR A 16 -1.20 -10.51 -1.02
CA THR A 16 -0.70 -9.22 -1.54
C THR A 16 -1.31 -8.87 -2.90
N ARG A 17 -1.42 -9.84 -3.82
CA ARG A 17 -2.09 -9.63 -5.13
C ARG A 17 -3.57 -9.31 -4.96
N THR A 18 -4.25 -10.01 -4.05
CA THR A 18 -5.68 -9.83 -3.81
C THR A 18 -5.97 -8.47 -3.16
N GLU A 19 -5.11 -8.02 -2.22
CA GLU A 19 -5.16 -6.67 -1.64
C GLU A 19 -4.92 -5.58 -2.70
N ALA A 20 -3.96 -5.78 -3.62
CA ALA A 20 -3.73 -4.86 -4.73
C ALA A 20 -4.96 -4.79 -5.66
N ALA A 21 -5.59 -5.93 -5.96
CA ALA A 21 -6.84 -5.98 -6.74
C ALA A 21 -7.95 -5.18 -6.07
N ALA A 22 -8.16 -5.35 -4.75
CA ALA A 22 -9.16 -4.60 -3.99
C ALA A 22 -8.91 -3.09 -4.07
N ARG A 23 -7.64 -2.65 -4.02
CA ARG A 23 -7.25 -1.24 -4.19
C ARG A 23 -7.68 -0.70 -5.56
N LEU A 24 -7.34 -1.43 -6.62
CA LEU A 24 -7.68 -1.04 -8.00
C LEU A 24 -9.20 -1.05 -8.25
N LEU A 25 -9.91 -2.04 -7.71
CA LEU A 25 -11.37 -2.12 -7.83
C LEU A 25 -12.09 -0.92 -7.18
N ARG A 26 -11.52 -0.38 -6.08
CA ARG A 26 -12.12 0.68 -5.28
C ARG A 26 -11.81 2.09 -5.80
N TYR A 27 -10.61 2.28 -6.32
CA TYR A 27 -10.07 3.61 -6.64
C TYR A 27 -9.77 3.81 -8.12
N SER A 28 -10.24 2.90 -8.99
CA SER A 28 -10.09 3.04 -10.45
C SER A 28 -11.21 2.35 -11.22
N ASP A 29 -11.43 2.82 -12.45
CA ASP A 29 -12.43 2.28 -13.38
C ASP A 29 -11.88 1.19 -14.32
N ILE A 30 -10.66 0.69 -14.05
CA ILE A 30 -9.99 -0.32 -14.88
C ILE A 30 -10.87 -1.58 -14.96
N PRO A 31 -11.10 -2.18 -16.14
CA PRO A 31 -11.85 -3.43 -16.26
C PRO A 31 -11.29 -4.55 -15.36
N ILE A 32 -12.17 -5.37 -14.76
CA ILE A 32 -11.77 -6.43 -13.83
C ILE A 32 -10.80 -7.42 -14.51
N ALA A 33 -10.99 -7.67 -15.81
CA ALA A 33 -10.10 -8.50 -16.59
C ALA A 33 -8.67 -7.92 -16.64
N ASP A 34 -8.53 -6.63 -16.93
CA ASP A 34 -7.24 -5.95 -16.98
C ASP A 34 -6.56 -5.89 -15.61
N ILE A 35 -7.35 -5.73 -14.54
CA ILE A 35 -6.84 -5.81 -13.16
C ILE A 35 -6.23 -7.19 -12.91
N ALA A 36 -6.89 -8.28 -13.33
CA ALA A 36 -6.39 -9.63 -13.16
C ALA A 36 -5.04 -9.84 -13.85
N TYR A 37 -4.89 -9.36 -15.09
CA TYR A 37 -3.63 -9.45 -15.82
C TYR A 37 -2.53 -8.60 -15.16
N ARG A 38 -2.85 -7.36 -14.73
CA ARG A 38 -1.88 -6.44 -14.07
C ARG A 38 -1.29 -6.99 -12.79
N ILE A 39 -2.07 -7.74 -12.01
CA ILE A 39 -1.62 -8.33 -10.74
C ILE A 39 -1.06 -9.75 -10.91
N GLY A 40 -0.90 -10.23 -12.15
CA GLY A 40 -0.20 -11.47 -12.48
C GLY A 40 -1.07 -12.74 -12.45
N TYR A 41 -2.39 -12.62 -12.66
CA TYR A 41 -3.25 -13.78 -12.97
C TYR A 41 -3.34 -13.99 -14.49
N SER A 42 -3.36 -15.25 -14.89
CA SER A 42 -3.52 -15.68 -16.29
C SER A 42 -4.95 -15.59 -16.81
N SER A 43 -5.94 -15.48 -15.91
CA SER A 43 -7.34 -15.29 -16.29
C SER A 43 -8.11 -14.42 -15.28
N PRO A 44 -9.14 -13.68 -15.72
CA PRO A 44 -10.04 -12.95 -14.84
C PRO A 44 -10.77 -13.87 -13.85
N SER A 45 -11.11 -15.09 -14.28
CA SER A 45 -11.77 -16.10 -13.46
C SER A 45 -10.92 -16.53 -12.26
N SER A 46 -9.59 -16.62 -12.44
CA SER A 46 -8.66 -16.92 -11.35
C SER A 46 -8.70 -15.84 -10.26
N LEU A 47 -8.71 -14.56 -10.65
CA LEU A 47 -8.88 -13.46 -9.70
C LEU A 47 -10.22 -13.56 -8.98
N SER A 48 -11.33 -13.73 -9.71
CA SER A 48 -12.66 -13.82 -9.10
C SER A 48 -12.77 -14.96 -8.08
N LYS A 49 -12.20 -16.12 -8.38
CA LYS A 49 -12.18 -17.27 -7.47
C LYS A 49 -11.40 -16.96 -6.18
N VAL A 50 -10.19 -16.44 -6.31
CA VAL A 50 -9.33 -16.13 -5.16
C VAL A 50 -9.91 -14.98 -4.34
N PHE A 51 -10.41 -13.92 -4.99
CA PHE A 51 -10.99 -12.77 -4.32
C PHE A 51 -12.20 -13.16 -3.47
N ARG A 52 -13.08 -14.01 -4.01
CA ARG A 52 -14.22 -14.57 -3.27
C ARG A 52 -13.77 -15.48 -2.13
N GLN A 53 -12.71 -16.26 -2.31
CA GLN A 53 -12.15 -17.10 -1.26
C GLN A 53 -11.57 -16.27 -0.10
N PHE A 54 -10.92 -15.15 -0.40
CA PHE A 54 -10.30 -14.29 0.62
C PHE A 54 -11.30 -13.36 1.31
N TYR A 55 -12.29 -12.83 0.58
CA TYR A 55 -13.15 -11.75 1.06
C TYR A 55 -14.64 -12.10 1.10
N GLY A 56 -15.03 -13.30 0.67
CA GLY A 56 -16.42 -13.78 0.69
C GLY A 56 -17.34 -13.19 -0.38
N ILE A 57 -16.87 -12.21 -1.16
CA ILE A 57 -17.64 -11.49 -2.18
C ILE A 57 -16.91 -11.46 -3.52
N SER A 58 -17.61 -11.25 -4.63
CA SER A 58 -16.97 -11.13 -5.94
C SER A 58 -16.30 -9.76 -6.14
N PRO A 59 -15.30 -9.66 -7.05
CA PRO A 59 -14.70 -8.38 -7.44
C PRO A 59 -15.73 -7.34 -7.93
N LEU A 60 -16.76 -7.79 -8.64
CA LEU A 60 -17.80 -6.93 -9.20
C LEU A 60 -18.72 -6.38 -8.10
N GLU A 61 -19.16 -7.22 -7.17
CA GLU A 61 -19.94 -6.79 -6.01
C GLU A 61 -19.15 -5.79 -5.16
N TYR A 62 -17.86 -6.05 -4.94
CA TYR A 62 -17.00 -5.14 -4.19
C TYR A 62 -16.83 -3.78 -4.88
N ARG A 63 -16.75 -3.74 -6.21
CA ARG A 63 -16.70 -2.49 -6.98
C ARG A 63 -18.02 -1.72 -6.90
N ASN A 64 -19.13 -2.42 -7.07
CA ASN A 64 -20.46 -1.78 -7.15
C ASN A 64 -20.99 -1.34 -5.78
N ASN A 65 -20.60 -2.01 -4.70
CA ASN A 65 -21.09 -1.72 -3.36
C ASN A 65 -19.99 -1.16 -2.45
N LYS A 66 -20.05 0.15 -2.21
CA LYS A 66 -19.08 0.86 -1.37
C LYS A 66 -19.19 0.53 0.12
N ASN A 67 -20.24 -0.17 0.56
CA ASN A 67 -20.38 -0.57 1.97
C ASN A 67 -19.49 -1.75 2.34
N PHE A 68 -18.98 -2.51 1.36
CA PHE A 68 -17.96 -3.51 1.64
C PHE A 68 -16.63 -2.83 1.97
N VAL A 69 -16.10 -3.13 3.14
CA VAL A 69 -14.83 -2.61 3.66
C VAL A 69 -13.87 -3.77 3.82
N ILE A 70 -13.01 -3.96 2.83
CA ILE A 70 -11.96 -4.99 2.84
C ILE A 70 -10.65 -4.43 3.37
N MET A 71 -10.31 -3.22 2.94
CA MET A 71 -9.17 -2.49 3.48
C MET A 71 -9.59 -1.94 4.82
N LYS A 72 -8.76 -2.15 5.86
CA LYS A 72 -8.98 -1.44 7.13
C LYS A 72 -9.11 0.04 6.78
N PRO A 73 -10.26 0.67 7.09
CA PRO A 73 -10.35 2.11 6.96
C PRO A 73 -9.22 2.69 7.79
N ALA A 74 -8.64 3.81 7.35
CA ALA A 74 -7.61 4.48 8.12
C ALA A 74 -8.06 4.49 9.59
N ILE A 75 -7.26 3.90 10.48
CA ILE A 75 -7.59 3.88 11.90
C ILE A 75 -7.43 5.32 12.35
N ILE A 76 -8.50 6.09 12.25
CA ILE A 76 -8.62 7.38 12.91
C ILE A 76 -8.68 7.00 14.37
N ARG A 77 -7.57 7.22 15.07
CA ARG A 77 -7.46 7.02 16.50
C ARG A 77 -7.96 8.30 17.16
N PRO A 78 -9.26 8.41 17.51
CA PRO A 78 -9.80 9.65 18.06
C PRO A 78 -9.20 9.92 19.45
N GLU A 79 -8.66 8.88 20.10
CA GLU A 79 -7.90 8.95 21.35
C GLU A 79 -6.52 9.58 21.20
N LEU A 80 -6.00 9.68 19.97
CA LEU A 80 -4.70 10.30 19.71
C LEU A 80 -4.88 11.82 19.72
N GLU A 81 -4.81 12.40 20.92
CA GLU A 81 -4.63 13.84 21.10
C GLU A 81 -3.23 14.24 20.65
N LEU A 82 -3.05 14.43 19.35
CA LEU A 82 -1.85 15.07 18.80
C LEU A 82 -1.79 16.51 19.32
N LYS A 83 -1.00 16.74 20.35
CA LYS A 83 -0.69 18.07 20.86
C LYS A 83 0.12 18.81 19.79
N SER A 84 -0.52 19.78 19.13
CA SER A 84 0.17 20.70 18.23
C SER A 84 0.58 21.96 18.99
N GLU A 85 1.80 22.42 18.76
CA GLU A 85 2.33 23.65 19.32
C GLU A 85 2.98 24.46 18.20
N ILE A 86 2.57 25.71 18.05
CA ILE A 86 3.22 26.63 17.10
C ILE A 86 4.44 27.23 17.82
N LYS A 87 5.65 26.88 17.35
CA LYS A 87 6.91 27.42 17.86
C LYS A 87 7.57 28.32 16.84
N ASN A 88 7.98 29.51 17.27
CA ASN A 88 8.93 30.33 16.52
C ASN A 88 10.34 29.83 16.85
N VAL A 89 11.02 29.28 15.85
CA VAL A 89 12.39 28.76 15.99
C VAL A 89 13.35 29.79 15.40
N PRO A 90 14.40 30.21 16.12
CA PRO A 90 15.38 31.16 15.59
C PRO A 90 16.13 30.54 14.40
N ALA A 91 16.55 31.40 13.45
CA ALA A 91 17.38 30.97 12.33
C ALA A 91 18.68 30.31 12.83
N ARG A 92 19.05 29.19 12.22
CA ARG A 92 20.27 28.44 12.55
C ARG A 92 21.07 28.20 11.28
N ASN A 93 22.38 28.37 11.37
CA ASN A 93 23.28 27.89 10.34
C ASN A 93 23.39 26.37 10.44
N VAL A 94 23.12 25.69 9.34
CA VAL A 94 23.22 24.23 9.24
C VAL A 94 24.11 23.86 8.06
N ILE A 95 24.92 22.84 8.25
CA ILE A 95 25.59 22.17 7.15
C ILE A 95 24.61 21.11 6.64
N TYR A 96 24.29 21.16 5.35
CA TYR A 96 23.37 20.22 4.73
C TYR A 96 23.86 19.78 3.36
N ILE A 97 23.48 18.57 2.98
CA ILE A 97 23.59 18.11 1.60
C ILE A 97 22.16 17.91 1.07
N ARG A 98 21.86 18.54 -0.06
CA ARG A 98 20.56 18.40 -0.72
C ARG A 98 20.67 17.40 -1.86
N LEU A 99 19.78 16.40 -1.83
CA LEU A 99 19.55 15.50 -2.96
C LEU A 99 18.25 15.89 -3.64
N SER A 100 18.27 15.92 -4.97
CA SER A 100 17.09 16.18 -5.81
C SER A 100 17.12 15.24 -6.99
N GLY A 101 15.99 14.58 -7.27
CA GLY A 101 15.89 13.54 -8.29
C GLY A 101 14.88 12.47 -7.88
N ASP A 102 14.84 11.37 -8.63
CA ASP A 102 14.00 10.22 -8.29
C ASP A 102 14.33 9.71 -6.87
N TYR A 103 13.32 9.71 -6.01
CA TYR A 103 13.44 9.27 -4.61
C TYR A 103 14.05 7.87 -4.51
N LYS A 104 13.81 6.98 -5.47
CA LYS A 104 14.33 5.60 -5.42
C LYS A 104 15.79 5.49 -5.83
N LEU A 105 16.32 6.46 -6.57
CA LEU A 105 17.67 6.42 -7.14
C LEU A 105 18.68 7.27 -6.37
N ASN A 106 18.20 8.13 -5.46
CA ASN A 106 19.08 8.94 -4.63
C ASN A 106 19.87 8.07 -3.64
N ASP A 107 21.19 8.24 -3.63
CA ASP A 107 22.08 7.58 -2.67
C ASP A 107 22.08 8.33 -1.33
N TYR A 108 21.02 8.11 -0.53
CA TYR A 108 20.91 8.68 0.80
C TYR A 108 22.00 8.18 1.75
N GLY A 109 22.38 6.89 1.63
CA GLY A 109 23.36 6.26 2.50
C GLY A 109 24.76 6.83 2.31
N GLY A 110 25.24 6.89 1.07
CA GLY A 110 26.54 7.48 0.76
C GLY A 110 26.56 9.00 0.99
N THR A 111 25.42 9.68 0.81
CA THR A 111 25.31 11.11 1.13
C THR A 111 25.40 11.38 2.63
N TRP A 112 24.78 10.54 3.46
CA TRP A 112 24.91 10.62 4.92
C TRP A 112 26.37 10.45 5.37
N GLY A 113 27.11 9.53 4.74
CA GLY A 113 28.53 9.31 5.01
C GLY A 113 29.44 10.48 4.65
N ARG A 114 29.00 11.47 3.87
CA ARG A 114 29.77 12.69 3.53
C ARG A 114 29.58 13.83 4.53
N LEU A 115 28.57 13.73 5.40
CA LEU A 115 28.31 14.73 6.45
C LEU A 115 29.21 14.54 7.68
N TRP A 116 30.00 13.46 7.74
CA TRP A 116 30.88 13.09 8.85
C TRP A 116 32.29 12.77 8.36
#